data_AF-A0A9E5U476-F1
#
_entry.id   AF-A0A9E5U476-F1
#
_cell.length_a   1.000
_cell.length_b   1.000
_cell.length_c   1.000
_cell.angle_alpha   90.00
_cell.angle_beta   90.00
_cell.angle_gamma   90.00
#
_symmetry.space_group_name_H-M   'P 1'
#
loop_
_entity.id
_entity.type
_entity.pdbx_description
1 polymer ?
#
loop_
_entity_poly.entity_id
_entity_poly.type
_entity_poly.pdbx_seq_one_letter_code
_entity_poly.pdbx_strand_id
1 'polypeptide(L)' 'DCLVNPERSIPKHITSVTRITDAMVRDQPTFHEIADEVIGALAGRVFVA' A
#
# COMPACT_ATOMS: atom_id res chain seq x y z
N ASP A 1 9.54 -0.49 -1.58
CA ASP A 1 8.94 -0.75 -2.89
C ASP A 1 7.97 -1.92 -2.84
N CYS A 2 6.79 -1.68 -2.26
CA CYS A 2 5.69 -2.64 -2.27
C CYS A 2 4.41 -1.85 -2.56
N LEU A 3 3.62 -2.32 -3.53
CA LEU A 3 2.30 -1.79 -3.82
C LEU A 3 1.26 -2.66 -3.09
N VAL A 4 0.12 -2.06 -2.75
CA VAL A 4 -0.98 -2.77 -2.10
C VAL A 4 -2.27 -2.51 -2.84
N ASN A 5 -3.12 -3.53 -2.94
CA ASN A 5 -4.46 -3.39 -3.47
C ASN A 5 -5.35 -2.67 -2.44
N PRO A 6 -5.89 -1.48 -2.74
CA PRO A 6 -6.74 -0.75 -1.81
C PRO A 6 -8.20 -1.22 -1.81
N GLU A 7 -8.53 -2.28 -2.57
CA GLU A 7 -9.88 -2.84 -2.72
C GLU A 7 -10.93 -1.86 -3.25
N ARG A 8 -10.46 -0.77 -3.90
CA ARG A 8 -11.28 0.27 -4.50
C ARG A 8 -10.52 0.95 -5.63
N SER A 9 -11.23 1.69 -6.49
CA SER A 9 -10.58 2.46 -7.53
C SER A 9 -9.76 3.63 -6.99
N ILE A 10 -8.63 3.92 -7.64
CA ILE A 10 -7.77 5.06 -7.34
C ILE A 10 -8.31 6.32 -8.04
N PRO A 11 -8.64 7.39 -7.31
CA PRO A 11 -9.09 8.64 -7.93
C PRO A 11 -8.00 9.26 -8.84
N LYS A 12 -8.41 9.81 -9.98
CA LYS A 12 -7.47 10.38 -10.98
C LYS A 12 -6.46 11.40 -10.41
N HIS A 13 -6.89 12.22 -9.46
CA HIS A 13 -5.99 13.22 -8.84
C HIS A 13 -4.89 12.54 -8.01
N ILE A 14 -5.19 11.43 -7.33
CA ILE A 14 -4.18 10.64 -6.59
C ILE A 14 -3.17 10.04 -7.57
N THR A 15 -3.64 9.40 -8.66
CA THR A 15 -2.76 8.88 -9.72
C THR A 15 -1.87 9.97 -10.31
N SER A 16 -2.34 11.22 -10.42
CA SER A 16 -1.51 12.32 -10.95
C SER A 16 -0.32 12.66 -10.06
N VAL A 17 -0.49 12.56 -8.74
CA VAL A 17 0.54 12.86 -7.73
C VAL A 17 1.47 11.68 -7.51
N THR A 18 0.92 10.46 -7.37
CA THR A 18 1.70 9.27 -7.00
C THR A 18 2.18 8.45 -8.19
N ARG A 19 1.61 8.66 -9.38
CA ARG A 19 1.79 7.84 -10.60
C ARG A 19 1.38 6.37 -10.45
N ILE A 20 0.65 6.02 -9.39
CA ILE A 20 0.10 4.68 -9.17
C ILE A 20 -1.26 4.57 -9.87
N THR A 21 -1.41 3.53 -10.70
CA THR A 21 -2.65 3.24 -11.46
C THR A 21 -3.36 2.00 -10.89
N ASP A 22 -4.67 1.88 -11.16
CA ASP A 22 -5.45 0.69 -10.76
C ASP A 22 -4.86 -0.62 -11.30
N ALA A 23 -4.25 -0.59 -12.49
CA ALA A 23 -3.62 -1.77 -13.09
C ALA A 23 -2.38 -2.23 -12.32
N MET A 24 -1.63 -1.30 -11.72
CA MET A 24 -0.42 -1.62 -10.95
C MET A 24 -0.73 -2.31 -9.63
N VAL A 25 -1.91 -2.06 -9.05
CA VAL A 25 -2.29 -2.54 -7.72
C VAL A 25 -3.27 -3.71 -7.74
N ARG A 26 -3.89 -4.01 -8.89
CA ARG A 26 -4.97 -5.02 -9.02
C ARG A 26 -4.60 -6.39 -8.46
N ASP A 27 -3.41 -6.87 -8.81
CA ASP A 27 -2.94 -8.23 -8.48
C ASP A 27 -1.95 -8.21 -7.29
N GLN A 28 -1.86 -7.09 -6.59
CA GLN A 28 -1.04 -6.93 -5.38
C GLN A 28 -1.81 -7.40 -4.15
N PRO A 29 -1.12 -7.79 -3.05
CA PRO A 29 -1.80 -8.13 -1.81
C PRO A 29 -2.57 -6.93 -1.27
N THR A 30 -3.69 -7.20 -0.62
CA THR A 30 -4.43 -6.24 0.20
C THR A 30 -3.61 -5.86 1.43
N PHE A 31 -3.95 -4.75 2.06
CA PHE A 31 -3.31 -4.39 3.32
C PHE A 31 -3.56 -5.42 4.43
N HIS A 32 -4.72 -6.09 4.42
CA HIS A 32 -5.05 -7.11 5.40
C HIS A 32 -4.06 -8.30 5.34
N GLU A 33 -3.70 -8.73 4.14
CA GLU A 33 -2.77 -9.85 3.92
C GLU A 33 -1.34 -9.57 4.41
N ILE A 34 -0.92 -8.29 4.44
CA ILE A 34 0.43 -7.90 4.87
C ILE A 34 0.48 -7.26 6.27
N ALA A 35 -0.65 -7.14 6.96
CA ALA A 35 -0.74 -6.38 8.20
C ALA A 35 0.19 -6.93 9.29
N ASP A 36 0.27 -8.26 9.43
CA ASP A 36 1.12 -8.91 10.43
C ASP A 36 2.61 -8.68 10.15
N GLU A 37 3.02 -8.62 8.88
CA GLU A 37 4.39 -8.30 8.49
C GLU A 37 4.75 -6.85 8.86
N VAL A 38 3.85 -5.91 8.60
CA VAL A 38 4.03 -4.49 8.95
C VAL A 38 4.12 -4.32 10.46
N ILE A 39 3.25 -4.97 11.23
CA ILE A 39 3.28 -4.93 12.70
C ILE A 39 4.59 -5.52 13.22
N GLY A 40 5.01 -6.67 12.69
CA GLY A 40 6.29 -7.29 13.04
C GLY A 40 7.49 -6.40 12.74
N ALA A 41 7.46 -5.66 11.63
CA ALA A 41 8.51 -4.71 11.26
C ALA A 41 8.56 -3.51 12.21
N LEU A 42 7.41 -3.02 12.71
CA LEU A 42 7.33 -1.87 13.62
C LEU A 42 7.59 -2.23 15.09
N ALA A 43 7.45 -3.50 15.48
CA ALA A 43 7.57 -3.95 16.86
C ALA A 43 8.90 -3.56 17.50
N GLY A 44 8.84 -2.81 18.61
CA GLY A 44 10.02 -2.37 19.37
C GLY A 44 10.88 -1.31 18.66
N ARG A 45 10.39 -0.70 17.58
CA ARG A 45 11.11 0.31 16.79
C ARG A 45 10.35 1.64 16.78
N VAL A 46 11.08 2.73 16.64
CA VAL A 46 10.51 4.06 16.41
C VAL A 46 10.41 4.29 14.90
N PHE A 47 9.21 4.60 14.42
CA PHE A 47 8.98 5.00 13.03
C PHE A 47 9.33 6.48 12.84
N VAL A 48 10.13 6.78 11.82
CA VAL A 48 10.53 8.15 11.45
C VAL A 48 10.16 8.37 9.99
N ALA A 49 9.52 9.51 9.69
CA ALA A 49 9.02 9.89 8.37
C ALA A 49 9.56 11.26 7.94
#